data_AF-A0A940Y7Y5-F1
#
_entry.id   AF-A0A940Y7Y5-F1
#
_cell.length_a   1.000
_cell.length_b   1.000
_cell.length_c   1.000
_cell.angle_alpha   90.00
_cell.angle_beta   90.00
_cell.angle_gamma   90.00
#
_symmetry.space_group_name_H-M   'P 1'
#
loop_
_entity.id
_entity.type
_entity.pdbx_description
1 polymer ?
#
loop_
_entity_poly.entity_id
_entity_poly.type
_entity_poly.pdbx_seq_one_letter_code
_entity_poly.pdbx_strand_id
1 'polypeptide(L)'
;MDLKLPIRIIDELDDDIVESTGILDLASGEIFDVKLSDSNDPPYEGFPAEDESYDFTSGVLSNGKKDVEFRIEVDVVGQRYSVTPSELLELKGRAAKLFSAPPGTSTR
;
A
#
# COMPACT_ATOMS: atom_id res chain seq x y z
N MET A 1 -10.21 -4.36 17.91
CA MET A 1 -9.52 -5.41 17.13
C MET A 1 -8.44 -4.67 16.37
N ASP A 2 -7.18 -4.83 16.77
CA ASP A 2 -6.04 -4.15 16.14
C ASP A 2 -5.59 -5.01 14.95
N LEU A 3 -6.28 -4.84 13.82
CA LEU A 3 -5.97 -5.57 12.61
C LEU A 3 -4.95 -4.77 11.79
N LYS A 4 -3.71 -5.23 11.81
CA LYS A 4 -2.57 -4.64 11.10
C LYS A 4 -2.16 -5.58 9.97
N LEU A 5 -2.05 -5.06 8.75
CA LEU A 5 -1.75 -5.87 7.57
C LEU A 5 -0.52 -5.34 6.83
N PRO A 6 0.39 -6.22 6.39
CA PRO A 6 1.46 -5.82 5.50
C PRO A 6 0.87 -5.44 4.14
N ILE A 7 1.40 -4.36 3.58
CA ILE A 7 1.03 -3.85 2.27
C ILE A 7 2.30 -3.52 1.48
N ARG A 8 2.18 -3.52 0.16
CA ARG A 8 3.12 -2.80 -0.70
C ARG A 8 2.61 -1.39 -0.91
N ILE A 9 3.55 -0.47 -1.07
CA ILE A 9 3.32 0.94 -1.38
C ILE A 9 4.06 1.19 -2.68
N ILE A 10 3.39 1.85 -3.61
CA ILE A 10 3.90 2.16 -4.94
C ILE A 10 3.75 3.67 -5.09
N ASP A 11 4.88 4.36 -5.06
CA ASP A 11 4.97 5.77 -5.37
C ASP A 11 5.27 5.91 -6.87
N GLU A 12 4.35 6.53 -7.60
CA GLU A 12 4.46 6.76 -9.05
C GLU A 12 5.05 8.15 -9.27
N LEU A 13 6.16 8.20 -9.99
CA LEU A 13 6.82 9.39 -10.48
C LEU A 13 6.60 9.45 -12.01
N ASP A 14 6.88 10.59 -12.65
CA ASP A 14 6.62 10.80 -14.08
C ASP A 14 7.10 9.64 -15.00
N ASP A 15 8.33 9.16 -14.77
CA ASP A 15 8.96 8.12 -15.59
C ASP A 15 9.40 6.87 -14.79
N ASP A 16 9.21 6.87 -13.47
CA ASP A 16 9.77 5.87 -12.56
C ASP A 16 8.74 5.42 -11.51
N ILE A 17 8.94 4.21 -10.99
CA ILE A 17 8.15 3.67 -9.88
C ILE A 17 9.08 3.34 -8.73
N VAL A 18 8.75 3.85 -7.54
CA VAL A 18 9.46 3.53 -6.30
C VAL A 18 8.59 2.62 -5.45
N GLU A 19 9.08 1.41 -5.18
CA GLU A 19 8.37 0.47 -4.32
C GLU A 19 8.85 0.54 -2.86
N SER A 20 7.89 0.44 -1.95
CA SER A 20 8.10 0.27 -0.52
C SER A 20 7.19 -0.82 0.04
N THR A 21 7.51 -1.28 1.25
CA THR A 21 6.61 -2.06 2.10
C THR A 21 6.20 -1.25 3.30
N GLY A 22 5.04 -1.54 3.87
CA GLY A 22 4.57 -0.91 5.11
C GLY A 22 3.52 -1.76 5.79
N ILE A 23 3.12 -1.34 6.99
CA ILE A 23 2.05 -1.97 7.75
C ILE A 23 0.88 -0.99 7.87
N LEU A 24 -0.27 -1.37 7.31
CA LEU A 24 -1.52 -0.62 7.41
C LEU A 24 -2.27 -1.01 8.68
N ASP A 25 -2.59 -0.03 9.53
CA ASP A 25 -3.55 -0.18 10.60
C ASP A 25 -4.98 -0.02 10.04
N LEU A 26 -5.76 -1.11 10.00
CA LEU A 26 -7.12 -1.03 9.50
C LEU A 26 -8.06 -0.27 10.44
N ALA A 27 -7.72 -0.02 11.71
CA ALA A 27 -8.56 0.78 12.59
C ALA A 27 -8.47 2.28 12.26
N SER A 28 -7.26 2.79 12.05
CA SER A 28 -7.00 4.24 11.86
C SER A 28 -6.78 4.65 10.40
N GLY A 29 -6.31 3.73 9.55
CA GLY A 29 -5.84 4.05 8.20
C GLY A 29 -4.39 4.53 8.17
N GLU A 30 -3.70 4.62 9.32
CA GLU A 30 -2.28 4.97 9.34
C GLU A 30 -1.41 3.84 8.79
N ILE A 31 -0.34 4.22 8.10
CA ILE A 31 0.67 3.30 7.60
C ILE A 31 1.98 3.59 8.33
N PHE A 32 2.59 2.54 8.87
CA PHE A 32 3.82 2.62 9.66
C PHE A 32 4.84 1.56 9.20
N ASP A 33 6.04 1.62 9.77
CA ASP A 33 7.18 0.75 9.42
C ASP A 33 7.48 0.72 7.92
N VAL A 34 7.36 1.88 7.26
CA VAL A 34 7.61 2.01 5.83
C VAL A 34 9.09 1.81 5.52
N LYS A 35 9.37 0.97 4.54
CA LYS A 35 10.74 0.63 4.10
C LYS A 35 10.77 0.55 2.58
N LEU A 36 11.67 1.32 1.98
CA LEU A 36 12.00 1.23 0.56
C LEU A 36 12.46 -0.19 0.22
N SER A 37 12.06 -0.64 -0.97
CA SER A 37 12.44 -1.94 -1.50
C SER A 37 13.90 -1.94 -1.94
N ASP A 38 14.67 -2.92 -1.50
CA ASP A 38 16.04 -3.17 -2.00
C ASP A 38 16.05 -3.58 -3.49
N SER A 39 14.88 -3.87 -4.07
CA SER A 39 14.74 -4.25 -5.49
C SER A 39 14.54 -3.06 -6.42
N ASN A 40 14.43 -1.84 -5.91
CA ASN A 40 14.34 -0.65 -6.74
C ASN A 40 15.65 -0.51 -7.55
N ASP A 41 15.53 -0.35 -8.87
CA ASP A 41 16.66 -0.17 -9.80
C ASP A 41 16.39 1.03 -10.72
N PRO A 42 17.06 2.18 -10.51
CA PRO A 42 18.15 2.37 -9.55
C PRO A 42 17.65 2.36 -8.08
N PRO A 43 18.53 2.07 -7.11
CA PRO A 43 18.19 2.22 -5.70
C PRO A 43 17.71 3.63 -5.41
N TYR A 44 16.60 3.74 -4.67
CA TYR A 44 16.02 5.01 -4.25
C TYR A 44 16.38 5.28 -2.78
N GLU A 45 16.65 6.54 -2.43
CA GLU A 45 16.85 7.00 -1.06
C GLU A 45 16.01 8.25 -0.81
N GLY A 46 15.45 8.38 0.40
CA GLY A 46 14.61 9.53 0.77
C GLY A 46 13.12 9.21 0.80
N PHE A 47 12.29 10.25 0.68
CA PHE A 47 10.84 10.14 0.71
C PHE A 47 10.28 10.46 -0.68
N PRO A 48 9.72 9.48 -1.43
CA PRO A 48 9.34 9.67 -2.83
C PRO A 48 8.45 10.87 -3.11
N ALA A 49 7.52 11.20 -2.21
CA ALA A 49 6.62 12.34 -2.42
C ALA A 49 7.25 13.72 -2.16
N GLU A 50 8.53 13.79 -1.80
CA GLU A 50 9.32 15.03 -1.85
C GLU A 50 9.94 15.27 -3.24
N ASP A 51 9.91 14.28 -4.12
CA ASP A 51 10.40 14.41 -5.50
C ASP A 51 9.49 15.34 -6.31
N GLU A 52 10.08 16.19 -7.15
CA GLU A 52 9.32 17.11 -8.01
C GLU A 52 8.53 16.38 -9.10
N SER A 53 8.94 15.16 -9.44
CA SER A 53 8.28 14.30 -10.44
C SER A 53 7.21 13.39 -9.85
N TYR A 54 6.94 13.46 -8.54
CA TYR A 54 5.90 12.66 -7.89
C TYR A 54 4.50 12.98 -8.44
N ASP A 55 3.73 11.94 -8.76
CA ASP A 55 2.33 12.06 -9.19
C ASP A 55 1.38 11.58 -8.08
N PHE A 56 1.44 10.29 -7.70
CA PHE A 56 0.58 9.72 -6.67
C PHE A 56 1.14 8.47 -6.01
N THR A 57 0.57 8.11 -4.85
CA THR A 57 0.86 6.85 -4.17
C THR A 57 -0.35 5.91 -4.18
N SER A 58 -0.09 4.63 -4.45
CA SER A 58 -1.07 3.56 -4.30
C SER A 58 -0.56 2.46 -3.37
N GLY A 59 -1.50 1.73 -2.78
CA GLY A 59 -1.23 0.60 -1.90
C GLY A 59 -1.76 -0.70 -2.49
N VAL A 60 -1.03 -1.79 -2.28
CA VAL A 60 -1.45 -3.14 -2.68
C VAL A 60 -1.53 -4.04 -1.45
N LEU A 61 -2.71 -4.62 -1.23
CA LEU A 61 -2.93 -5.69 -0.26
C LEU A 61 -3.09 -7.02 -0.99
N SER A 62 -2.18 -7.95 -0.71
CA SER A 62 -2.12 -9.26 -1.38
C SER A 62 -2.53 -10.41 -0.46
N ASN A 63 -3.23 -11.41 -1.02
CA ASN A 63 -3.47 -12.71 -0.39
C ASN A 63 -3.25 -13.83 -1.42
N GLY A 64 -2.02 -14.34 -1.51
CA GLY A 64 -1.64 -15.38 -2.44
C GLY A 64 -1.67 -14.91 -3.89
N LYS A 65 -2.76 -15.18 -4.62
CA LYS A 65 -2.91 -14.84 -6.04
C LYS A 65 -3.89 -13.69 -6.31
N LYS A 66 -4.35 -13.02 -5.26
CA LYS A 66 -5.35 -11.98 -5.36
C LYS A 66 -4.81 -10.72 -4.71
N ASP A 67 -4.95 -9.62 -5.42
CA ASP A 67 -4.50 -8.30 -5.00
C ASP A 67 -5.69 -7.34 -4.94
N VAL A 68 -5.61 -6.41 -4.01
CA VAL A 68 -6.51 -5.27 -3.90
C VAL A 68 -5.67 -4.01 -3.87
N GLU A 69 -5.84 -3.19 -4.89
CA GLU A 69 -5.26 -1.86 -4.97
C GLU A 69 -6.18 -0.83 -4.32
N PHE A 70 -5.58 0.15 -3.64
CA PHE A 70 -6.28 1.24 -2.97
C PHE A 70 -5.42 2.49 -2.98
N ARG A 71 -6.07 3.65 -2.89
CA ARG A 71 -5.38 4.94 -2.86
C ARG A 71 -4.72 5.18 -1.50
N ILE A 72 -3.51 5.71 -1.51
CA ILE A 72 -2.81 6.20 -0.33
C ILE A 72 -2.70 7.72 -0.44
N GLU A 73 -2.95 8.41 0.68
CA GLU A 73 -2.69 9.83 0.84
C GLU A 73 -1.35 10.04 1.52
N VAL A 74 -0.64 11.08 1.08
CA VAL A 74 0.70 11.39 1.56
C VAL A 74 0.71 12.75 2.24
N ASP A 75 1.19 12.77 3.48
CA ASP A 75 1.60 14.00 4.17
C ASP A 75 3.11 14.15 3.98
N VAL A 76 3.49 14.98 3.00
CA VAL A 76 4.90 15.24 2.65
C VAL A 76 5.65 15.89 3.82
N VAL A 77 5.01 16.83 4.54
CA VAL A 77 5.65 17.55 5.64
C VAL A 77 5.92 16.62 6.82
N GLY A 78 4.97 15.73 7.13
CA GLY A 78 5.11 14.74 8.18
C GLY A 78 5.91 13.50 7.76
N GLN A 79 6.17 13.32 6.46
CA GLN A 79 6.66 12.08 5.83
C GLN A 79 5.82 10.86 6.24
N ARG A 80 4.49 10.97 6.08
CA ARG A 80 3.54 9.92 6.50
C ARG A 80 2.63 9.51 5.36
N TYR A 81 2.33 8.21 5.33
CA TYR A 81 1.33 7.62 4.46
C TYR A 81 0.08 7.27 5.27
N SER A 82 -1.07 7.45 4.66
CA SER A 82 -2.35 7.07 5.27
C SER A 82 -3.40 6.72 4.23
N VAL A 83 -4.47 6.06 4.66
CA VAL A 83 -5.64 5.77 3.84
C VAL A 83 -6.80 6.60 4.37
N THR A 84 -7.52 7.29 3.48
CA THR A 84 -8.68 8.07 3.88
C THR A 84 -9.76 7.19 4.53
N PRO A 85 -10.61 7.72 5.43
CA PRO A 85 -11.66 6.93 6.05
C PRO A 85 -12.63 6.26 5.05
N SER A 86 -12.93 6.93 3.92
CA SER A 86 -13.78 6.38 2.86
C SER A 86 -13.09 5.21 2.15
N GLU A 87 -11.84 5.38 1.72
CA GLU A 87 -11.08 4.32 1.05
C GLU A 87 -10.86 3.14 2.00
N LEU A 88 -10.61 3.41 3.29
CA LEU A 88 -10.43 2.39 4.31
C LEU A 88 -11.69 1.54 4.53
N LEU A 89 -12.87 2.17 4.48
CA LEU A 89 -14.15 1.45 4.58
C LEU A 89 -14.34 0.51 3.39
N GLU A 90 -14.05 0.98 2.19
CA GLU A 90 -14.11 0.16 0.97
C GLU A 90 -13.09 -0.98 0.99
N LEU A 91 -11.85 -0.67 1.40
CA LEU A 91 -10.77 -1.64 1.53
C LEU A 91 -11.13 -2.74 2.53
N LYS A 92 -11.73 -2.43 3.69
CA LYS A 92 -12.20 -3.44 4.65
C LYS A 92 -13.19 -4.42 4.02
N GLY A 93 -14.14 -3.91 3.23
CA GLY A 93 -15.11 -4.74 2.52
C GLY A 93 -14.46 -5.65 1.47
N ARG A 94 -13.46 -5.13 0.73
CA ARG A 94 -12.69 -5.89 -0.26
C ARG A 94 -11.77 -6.92 0.41
N ALA A 95 -11.06 -6.53 1.46
CA ALA A 95 -10.18 -7.40 2.25
C ALA A 95 -10.94 -8.54 2.93
N ALA A 96 -12.12 -8.27 3.50
CA ALA A 96 -12.96 -9.34 4.05
C ALA A 96 -13.26 -10.43 3.01
N LYS A 97 -13.62 -10.04 1.78
CA LYS A 97 -13.83 -10.97 0.65
C LYS A 97 -12.55 -11.68 0.22
N LEU A 98 -11.42 -10.98 0.28
CA LEU A 98 -10.09 -11.48 -0.06
C LEU A 98 -9.68 -12.64 0.86
N PHE A 99 -9.95 -12.50 2.17
CA PHE A 99 -9.58 -13.49 3.20
C PHE A 99 -10.66 -14.52 3.51
N SER A 100 -11.94 -14.25 3.20
CA SER A 100 -13.04 -15.21 3.41
C SER A 100 -13.24 -16.18 2.24
N ALA A 101 -12.57 -15.96 1.11
CA ALA A 101 -12.66 -16.86 -0.02
C ALA A 101 -12.03 -18.22 0.34
N PRO A 102 -12.71 -19.35 0.09
CA PRO A 102 -12.08 -20.67 0.20
C PRO A 102 -10.80 -20.70 -0.64
N PRO A 103 -9.71 -21.36 -0.18
CA PRO A 103 -8.56 -21.58 -1.05
C PRO A 103 -9.08 -22.25 -2.32
N GLY A 104 -9.01 -21.52 -3.43
CA GLY A 104 -9.64 -21.94 -4.67
C GLY A 104 -9.11 -23.32 -5.05
N THR A 105 -9.99 -24.31 -5.14
CA THR A 105 -9.70 -25.59 -5.77
C THR A 105 -9.16 -25.27 -7.16
N SER A 106 -7.86 -25.47 -7.34
CA SER A 106 -7.21 -25.39 -8.64
C SER A 106 -7.73 -26.53 -9.49
N THR A 107 -8.85 -26.33 -10.19
CA THR A 107 -9.19 -27.13 -11.38
C THR A 107 -8.15 -26.81 -12.45
N ARG A 108 -7.10 -27.62 -12.47
CA ARG A 108 -6.38 -27.97 -13.69
C ARG A 108 -7.20 -28.96 -14.48
#